data_AF-Q94L26-F1
#
_entry.id   AF-Q94L26-F1
#
_cell.length_a   1.000
_cell.length_b   1.000
_cell.length_c   1.000
_cell.angle_alpha   90.00
_cell.angle_beta   90.00
_cell.angle_gamma   90.00
#
_symmetry.space_group_name_H-M   'P 1'
#
loop_
_entity.id
_entity.type
_entity.pdbx_description
1 polymer ?
#
loop_
_entity_poly.entity_id
_entity_poly.type
_entity_poly.pdbx_seq_one_letter_code
_entity_poly.pdbx_strand_id
1 'polypeptide(L)'
;GGVGKTTLVVAVYNSIADHFEALCFLENVREASSKHGLLHLQSTLLSETVGEIKLTSVKKGISIIQHRLQQKKVLLILDDVDKEEQLQALAGRPHWFGLGSRVIITTRDKQLLKSHGVERTYEVKELNEENALELLTWKAFKFENFDPSYKDVLNLAVTYASGLPLA
;
A
#
# COMPACT_ATOMS: atom_id res chain seq x y z
N GLY A 1 1.77 -0.09 14.11
CA GLY A 1 1.68 0.92 13.03
C GLY A 1 3.08 1.41 12.70
N GLY A 2 3.29 2.29 11.72
CA GLY A 2 4.58 3.00 11.56
C GLY A 2 5.79 2.22 11.01
N VAL A 3 5.70 0.89 10.82
CA VAL A 3 6.82 0.03 10.36
C VAL A 3 7.25 0.22 8.88
N GLY A 4 6.61 1.13 8.12
CA GLY A 4 7.01 1.41 6.73
C GLY A 4 6.34 0.55 5.64
N LYS A 5 5.14 0.00 5.87
CA LYS A 5 4.38 -0.76 4.85
C LYS A 5 4.14 0.04 3.56
N THR A 6 3.60 1.24 3.67
CA THR A 6 3.34 2.13 2.53
C THR A 6 4.64 2.44 1.78
N THR A 7 5.70 2.79 2.52
CA THR A 7 7.03 3.05 1.94
C THR A 7 7.58 1.86 1.16
N LEU A 8 7.49 0.65 1.71
CA LEU A 8 7.94 -0.56 1.03
C LEU A 8 7.16 -0.80 -0.27
N VAL A 9 5.84 -0.62 -0.24
CA VAL A 9 5.01 -0.83 -1.44
C VAL A 9 5.25 0.23 -2.50
N VAL A 10 5.50 1.49 -2.12
CA VAL A 10 5.92 2.54 -3.06
C VAL A 10 7.24 2.17 -3.74
N ALA A 11 8.22 1.66 -3.00
CA ALA A 11 9.48 1.21 -3.57
C ALA A 11 9.29 0.05 -4.56
N VAL A 12 8.44 -0.94 -4.20
CA VAL A 12 8.09 -2.06 -5.09
C VAL A 12 7.39 -1.54 -6.35
N TYR A 13 6.39 -0.66 -6.19
CA TYR A 13 5.64 -0.06 -7.30
C TYR A 13 6.60 0.60 -8.30
N ASN A 14 7.46 1.49 -7.83
CA ASN A 14 8.45 2.18 -8.67
C ASN A 14 9.41 1.22 -9.38
N SER A 15 9.71 0.06 -8.78
CA SER A 15 10.62 -0.93 -9.36
C SER A 15 9.99 -1.81 -10.44
N ILE A 16 8.67 -1.98 -10.46
CA ILE A 16 8.02 -2.99 -11.32
C ILE A 16 6.93 -2.41 -12.24
N ALA A 17 6.49 -1.17 -12.02
CA ALA A 17 5.38 -0.54 -12.73
C ALA A 17 5.48 -0.65 -14.26
N ASP A 18 6.67 -0.46 -14.83
CA ASP A 18 6.90 -0.48 -16.28
C ASP A 18 6.58 -1.83 -16.96
N HIS A 19 6.38 -2.90 -16.19
CA HIS A 19 6.02 -4.23 -16.71
C HIS A 19 4.50 -4.45 -16.86
N PHE A 20 3.67 -3.45 -16.57
CA PHE A 20 2.21 -3.54 -16.54
C PHE A 20 1.55 -2.58 -17.53
N GLU A 21 0.37 -2.95 -18.02
CA GLU A 21 -0.39 -2.17 -19.01
C GLU A 21 -1.28 -1.11 -18.35
N ALA A 22 -1.61 -1.31 -17.09
CA ALA A 22 -2.44 -0.40 -16.31
C ALA A 22 -1.96 -0.42 -14.86
N LEU A 23 -1.91 0.78 -14.27
CA LEU A 23 -1.41 1.02 -12.93
C LEU A 23 -2.50 1.74 -12.15
N CYS A 24 -2.65 1.41 -10.87
CA CYS A 24 -3.45 2.23 -9.97
C CYS A 24 -2.92 2.10 -8.55
N PHE A 25 -2.79 3.23 -7.88
CA PHE A 25 -2.42 3.29 -6.47
C PHE A 25 -3.55 3.97 -5.69
N LEU A 26 -4.31 3.17 -4.94
CA LEU A 26 -5.31 3.69 -4.01
C LEU A 26 -4.67 3.86 -2.63
N GLU A 27 -4.25 5.08 -2.34
CA GLU A 27 -3.68 5.47 -1.04
C GLU A 27 -4.78 5.56 0.04
N ASN A 28 -4.42 5.20 1.28
CA ASN A 28 -5.26 5.39 2.47
C ASN A 28 -6.72 4.92 2.30
N VAL A 29 -6.93 3.70 1.78
CA VAL A 29 -8.24 3.12 1.46
C VAL A 29 -9.22 3.21 2.64
N ARG A 30 -8.77 2.98 3.88
CA ARG A 30 -9.59 3.20 5.09
C ARG A 30 -10.20 4.60 5.11
N GLU A 31 -9.37 5.62 5.01
CA GLU A 31 -9.80 7.02 5.11
C GLU A 31 -10.62 7.43 3.89
N ALA A 32 -10.14 7.12 2.69
CA ALA A 32 -10.80 7.49 1.45
C ALA A 32 -12.20 6.86 1.32
N SER A 33 -12.36 5.58 1.69
CA SER A 33 -13.68 4.93 1.71
C SER A 33 -14.59 5.51 2.78
N SER A 34 -14.08 5.87 3.96
CA SER A 34 -14.87 6.52 5.01
C SER A 34 -15.35 7.92 4.63
N LYS A 35 -14.51 8.67 3.90
CA LYS A 35 -14.77 10.08 3.57
C LYS A 35 -15.57 10.26 2.28
N HIS A 36 -15.28 9.46 1.27
CA HIS A 36 -15.82 9.60 -0.09
C HIS A 36 -16.62 8.40 -0.57
N GLY A 37 -16.61 7.28 0.17
CA GLY A 37 -17.32 6.06 -0.16
C GLY A 37 -16.58 5.17 -1.16
N LEU A 38 -17.01 3.90 -1.24
CA LEU A 38 -16.42 2.91 -2.16
C LEU A 38 -16.61 3.27 -3.64
N LEU A 39 -17.69 3.97 -3.99
CA LEU A 39 -17.95 4.40 -5.36
C LEU A 39 -16.86 5.35 -5.88
N HIS A 40 -16.32 6.19 -4.99
CA HIS A 40 -15.22 7.09 -5.31
C HIS A 40 -13.96 6.29 -5.64
N LEU A 41 -13.58 5.33 -4.79
CA LEU A 41 -12.42 4.47 -5.03
C LEU A 41 -12.52 3.66 -6.32
N GLN A 42 -13.70 3.13 -6.65
CA GLN A 42 -13.93 2.44 -7.93
C GLN A 42 -13.81 3.38 -9.13
N SER A 43 -14.27 4.62 -8.99
CA SER A 43 -14.14 5.64 -10.03
C SER A 43 -12.67 6.00 -10.27
N THR A 44 -11.89 6.18 -9.20
CA THR A 44 -10.44 6.40 -9.26
C THR A 44 -9.73 5.24 -9.94
N LEU A 45 -10.00 4.00 -9.52
CA LEU A 45 -9.43 2.80 -10.13
C LEU A 45 -9.68 2.74 -11.63
N LEU A 46 -10.91 2.98 -12.07
CA LEU A 46 -11.24 2.97 -13.50
C LEU A 46 -10.57 4.13 -14.24
N SER A 47 -10.57 5.32 -13.66
CA SER A 47 -9.93 6.50 -14.25
C SER A 47 -8.45 6.27 -14.56
N GLU A 48 -7.69 5.73 -13.60
CA GLU A 48 -6.26 5.50 -13.74
C GLU A 48 -5.91 4.32 -14.67
N THR A 49 -6.83 3.37 -14.87
CA THR A 49 -6.54 2.12 -15.62
C THR A 49 -7.13 2.07 -17.03
N VAL A 50 -8.32 2.66 -17.23
CA VAL A 50 -9.08 2.58 -18.48
C VAL A 50 -9.73 3.92 -18.89
N GLY A 51 -9.60 4.96 -18.08
CA GLY A 51 -10.14 6.29 -18.31
C GLY A 51 -11.44 6.56 -17.52
N GLU A 52 -11.90 7.81 -17.58
CA GLU A 52 -13.06 8.26 -16.80
C GLU A 52 -14.34 7.51 -17.19
N ILE A 53 -15.01 6.94 -16.18
CA ILE A 53 -16.29 6.23 -16.33
C ILE A 53 -17.26 6.74 -15.27
N LYS A 54 -18.44 7.18 -15.70
CA LYS A 54 -19.51 7.57 -14.79
C LYS A 54 -20.12 6.32 -14.13
N LEU A 55 -19.87 6.14 -12.84
CA LEU A 55 -20.50 5.10 -12.04
C LEU A 55 -21.78 5.61 -11.38
N THR A 56 -22.80 4.74 -11.32
CA THR A 56 -24.08 5.06 -10.65
C THR A 56 -24.32 4.25 -9.39
N SER A 57 -23.52 3.20 -9.12
CA SER A 57 -23.59 2.39 -7.91
C SER A 57 -22.37 1.48 -7.77
N VAL A 58 -22.07 1.05 -6.53
CA VAL A 58 -20.90 0.20 -6.24
C VAL A 58 -20.98 -1.14 -6.98
N LYS A 59 -22.18 -1.73 -7.04
CA LYS A 59 -22.43 -3.00 -7.75
C LYS A 59 -22.11 -2.89 -9.25
N LYS A 60 -22.50 -1.77 -9.89
CA LYS A 60 -22.14 -1.52 -11.28
C LYS A 60 -20.64 -1.30 -11.45
N GLY A 61 -20.01 -0.58 -10.51
CA GLY A 61 -18.56 -0.42 -10.48
C GLY A 61 -17.82 -1.76 -10.49
N ILE A 62 -18.26 -2.72 -9.65
CA ILE A 62 -17.72 -4.09 -9.61
C ILE A 62 -17.79 -4.74 -11.01
N SER A 63 -18.97 -4.74 -11.64
CA SER A 63 -19.14 -5.36 -12.96
C SER A 63 -18.28 -4.68 -14.04
N ILE A 64 -18.13 -3.36 -13.99
CA ILE A 64 -17.31 -2.61 -14.95
C ILE A 64 -15.83 -2.90 -14.74
N ILE A 65 -15.34 -2.90 -13.49
CA ILE A 65 -13.95 -3.23 -13.15
C ILE A 65 -13.62 -4.62 -13.69
N GLN A 66 -14.46 -5.62 -13.41
CA GLN A 66 -14.30 -6.98 -13.95
C GLN A 66 -14.19 -6.97 -15.47
N HIS A 67 -15.21 -6.44 -16.16
CA HIS A 67 -15.26 -6.47 -17.62
C HIS A 67 -14.09 -5.72 -18.27
N ARG A 68 -13.70 -4.57 -17.71
CA ARG A 68 -12.68 -3.70 -18.31
C ARG A 68 -11.25 -4.17 -18.02
N LEU A 69 -11.01 -4.82 -16.88
CA LEU A 69 -9.66 -5.20 -16.44
C LEU A 69 -9.35 -6.69 -16.62
N GLN A 70 -10.34 -7.54 -16.91
CA GLN A 70 -10.16 -8.99 -17.08
C GLN A 70 -9.13 -9.38 -18.15
N GLN A 71 -8.86 -8.51 -19.12
CA GLN A 71 -7.88 -8.75 -20.20
C GLN A 71 -6.66 -7.83 -20.12
N LYS A 72 -6.52 -7.05 -19.04
CA LYS A 72 -5.40 -6.14 -18.85
C LYS A 72 -4.44 -6.67 -17.81
N LYS A 73 -3.14 -6.53 -18.05
CA LYS A 73 -2.12 -6.80 -17.04
C LYS A 73 -2.01 -5.60 -16.09
N VAL A 74 -2.68 -5.68 -14.94
CA VAL A 74 -2.82 -4.57 -13.98
C VAL A 74 -1.85 -4.71 -12.79
N LEU A 75 -1.22 -3.61 -12.38
CA LEU A 75 -0.63 -3.48 -11.04
C LEU A 75 -1.54 -2.58 -10.19
N LEU A 76 -2.19 -3.16 -9.20
CA LEU A 76 -3.10 -2.47 -8.29
C LEU A 76 -2.54 -2.45 -6.87
N ILE A 77 -2.37 -1.27 -6.30
CA ILE A 77 -2.01 -1.09 -4.90
C ILE A 77 -3.24 -0.64 -4.10
N LEU A 78 -3.55 -1.36 -3.03
CA LEU A 78 -4.58 -1.02 -2.05
C LEU A 78 -3.91 -0.77 -0.70
N ASP A 79 -3.67 0.50 -0.35
CA ASP A 79 -2.94 0.87 0.86
C ASP A 79 -3.86 1.17 2.05
N ASP A 80 -3.48 0.71 3.24
CA ASP A 80 -4.17 0.89 4.52
C ASP A 80 -5.64 0.41 4.49
N VAL A 81 -5.87 -0.80 3.98
CA VAL A 81 -7.19 -1.47 3.99
C VAL A 81 -7.51 -1.98 5.40
N ASP A 82 -8.74 -1.74 5.87
CA ASP A 82 -9.20 -2.16 7.20
C ASP A 82 -10.53 -2.92 7.20
N LYS A 83 -11.21 -3.04 6.06
CA LYS A 83 -12.50 -3.74 5.96
C LYS A 83 -12.60 -4.62 4.72
N GLU A 84 -13.26 -5.76 4.88
CA GLU A 84 -13.43 -6.73 3.79
C GLU A 84 -14.28 -6.15 2.64
N GLU A 85 -15.26 -5.30 2.94
CA GLU A 85 -16.10 -4.63 1.93
C GLU A 85 -15.28 -3.78 0.94
N GLN A 86 -14.14 -3.22 1.37
CA GLN A 86 -13.23 -2.48 0.49
C GLN A 86 -12.58 -3.42 -0.54
N LEU A 87 -12.11 -4.59 -0.09
CA LEU A 87 -11.52 -5.60 -0.96
C LEU A 87 -12.56 -6.20 -1.91
N GLN A 88 -13.76 -6.50 -1.41
CA GLN A 88 -14.85 -7.02 -2.24
C GLN A 88 -15.29 -6.04 -3.33
N ALA A 89 -15.21 -4.72 -3.06
CA ALA A 89 -15.57 -3.69 -4.03
C ALA A 89 -14.47 -3.38 -5.07
N LEU A 90 -13.19 -3.58 -4.73
CA LEU A 90 -12.05 -3.16 -5.54
C LEU A 90 -11.30 -4.33 -6.21
N ALA A 91 -11.19 -5.46 -5.53
CA ALA A 91 -10.41 -6.63 -5.96
C ALA A 91 -11.03 -7.93 -5.40
N GLY A 92 -12.29 -8.20 -5.75
CA GLY A 92 -13.07 -9.29 -5.14
C GLY A 92 -12.57 -10.70 -5.42
N ARG A 93 -12.02 -10.95 -6.62
CA ARG A 93 -11.48 -12.26 -7.04
C ARG A 93 -10.31 -12.09 -8.02
N PRO A 94 -9.38 -13.05 -8.10
CA PRO A 94 -8.25 -12.98 -9.03
C PRO A 94 -8.64 -12.83 -10.51
N HIS A 95 -9.74 -13.47 -10.93
CA HIS A 95 -10.22 -13.45 -12.32
C HIS A 95 -10.81 -12.09 -12.78
N TRP A 96 -10.79 -11.07 -11.93
CA TRP A 96 -11.16 -9.69 -12.31
C TRP A 96 -10.11 -9.03 -13.19
N PHE A 97 -8.88 -9.54 -13.16
CA PHE A 97 -7.72 -8.95 -13.82
C PHE A 97 -7.11 -9.94 -14.81
N GLY A 98 -6.43 -9.42 -15.83
CA GLY A 98 -5.76 -10.23 -16.84
C GLY A 98 -4.56 -11.00 -16.30
N LEU A 99 -4.10 -11.96 -17.09
CA LEU A 99 -2.95 -12.80 -16.74
C LEU A 99 -1.71 -11.94 -16.46
N GLY A 100 -0.96 -12.29 -15.41
CA GLY A 100 0.25 -11.57 -15.01
C GLY A 100 -0.01 -10.31 -14.17
N SER A 101 -1.26 -9.98 -13.88
CA SER A 101 -1.63 -8.89 -12.96
C SER A 101 -1.14 -9.16 -11.53
N ARG A 102 -0.95 -8.09 -10.76
CA ARG A 102 -0.61 -8.14 -9.35
C ARG A 102 -1.45 -7.15 -8.56
N VAL A 103 -2.06 -7.63 -7.48
CA VAL A 103 -2.72 -6.79 -6.48
C VAL A 103 -1.88 -6.86 -5.20
N ILE A 104 -1.45 -5.71 -4.70
CA ILE A 104 -0.69 -5.59 -3.45
C ILE A 104 -1.58 -4.87 -2.44
N ILE A 105 -1.79 -5.49 -1.29
CA ILE A 105 -2.64 -4.98 -0.22
C ILE A 105 -1.74 -4.68 0.97
N THR A 106 -1.81 -3.48 1.53
CA THR A 106 -1.25 -3.21 2.86
C THR A 106 -2.40 -3.13 3.87
N THR A 107 -2.18 -3.76 5.01
CA THR A 107 -3.13 -3.71 6.12
C THR A 107 -2.39 -3.91 7.44
N ARG A 108 -3.06 -3.56 8.54
CA ARG A 108 -2.62 -3.87 9.90
C ARG A 108 -3.26 -5.17 10.41
N ASP A 109 -4.26 -5.69 9.71
CA ASP A 109 -5.02 -6.86 10.11
C ASP A 109 -4.72 -8.07 9.21
N LYS A 110 -4.03 -9.07 9.77
CA LYS A 110 -3.73 -10.32 9.06
C LYS A 110 -4.97 -11.19 8.84
N GLN A 111 -5.99 -11.08 9.69
CA GLN A 111 -7.22 -11.86 9.56
C GLN A 111 -8.03 -11.40 8.35
N LEU A 112 -8.02 -10.09 8.04
CA LEU A 112 -8.61 -9.53 6.82
C LEU A 112 -8.04 -10.21 5.56
N LEU A 113 -6.72 -10.39 5.48
CA LEU A 113 -6.08 -11.06 4.34
C LEU A 113 -6.52 -12.53 4.25
N LYS A 114 -6.62 -13.20 5.39
CA LYS A 114 -7.05 -14.60 5.46
C LYS A 114 -8.51 -14.78 5.07
N SER A 115 -9.42 -13.92 5.53
CA SER A 115 -10.85 -13.99 5.18
C SER A 115 -11.08 -13.73 3.70
N HIS A 116 -10.32 -12.80 3.10
CA HIS A 116 -10.37 -12.51 1.67
C HIS A 116 -9.73 -13.59 0.78
N GLY A 117 -9.01 -14.55 1.37
CA GLY A 117 -8.35 -15.65 0.64
C GLY A 117 -7.02 -15.26 -0.01
N VAL A 118 -6.28 -14.32 0.59
CA VAL A 118 -4.93 -13.96 0.12
C VAL A 118 -3.96 -15.09 0.44
N GLU A 119 -3.35 -15.69 -0.59
CA GLU A 119 -2.45 -16.84 -0.44
C GLU A 119 -1.04 -16.47 0.03
N ARG A 120 -0.55 -15.28 -0.33
CA ARG A 120 0.82 -14.83 -0.06
C ARG A 120 0.81 -13.57 0.79
N THR A 121 1.42 -13.65 1.96
CA THR A 121 1.54 -12.52 2.89
C THR A 121 3.00 -12.28 3.25
N TYR A 122 3.38 -11.02 3.38
CA TYR A 122 4.70 -10.61 3.88
C TYR A 122 4.53 -9.73 5.10
N GLU A 123 5.22 -10.08 6.19
CA GLU A 123 5.23 -9.29 7.42
C GLU A 123 6.44 -8.35 7.39
N VAL A 124 6.16 -7.04 7.35
CA VAL A 124 7.21 -6.01 7.38
C VAL A 124 7.81 -5.98 8.78
N LYS A 125 9.11 -6.24 8.85
CA LYS A 125 9.88 -6.26 10.09
C LYS A 125 10.33 -4.85 10.49
N GLU A 126 10.50 -4.66 11.78
CA GLU A 126 11.15 -3.48 12.36
C GLU A 126 12.62 -3.38 11.92
N LEU A 127 13.16 -2.18 12.01
CA LEU A 127 14.58 -1.95 11.76
C LEU A 127 15.41 -2.54 12.90
N ASN A 128 16.57 -3.11 12.55
CA ASN A 128 17.59 -3.37 13.54
C ASN A 128 18.21 -2.05 14.02
N GLU A 129 18.97 -2.10 15.11
CA GLU A 129 19.57 -0.91 15.72
C GLU A 129 20.45 -0.12 14.74
N GLU A 130 21.23 -0.82 13.90
CA GLU A 130 22.10 -0.21 12.91
C GLU A 130 21.33 0.60 11.87
N ASN A 131 20.32 0.00 11.22
CA ASN A 131 19.49 0.67 10.22
C ASN A 131 18.62 1.77 10.85
N ALA A 132 18.19 1.60 12.10
CA ALA A 132 17.44 2.62 12.83
C ALA A 132 18.32 3.84 13.13
N LEU A 133 19.57 3.62 13.55
CA LEU A 133 20.55 4.69 13.76
C LEU A 133 20.92 5.39 12.46
N GLU A 134 21.10 4.65 11.36
CA GLU A 134 21.34 5.22 10.03
C GLU A 134 20.16 6.09 9.60
N LEU A 135 18.93 5.59 9.72
CA LEU A 135 17.72 6.33 9.40
C LEU A 135 17.61 7.61 10.25
N LEU A 136 17.82 7.52 11.56
CA LEU A 136 17.77 8.67 12.45
C LEU A 136 18.83 9.72 12.08
N THR A 137 20.07 9.27 11.85
CA THR A 137 21.20 10.13 11.46
C THR A 137 20.91 10.83 10.13
N TRP A 138 20.39 10.10 9.14
CA TRP A 138 19.96 10.68 7.88
C TRP A 138 18.86 11.72 8.06
N LYS A 139 17.83 11.43 8.88
CA LYS A 139 16.72 12.35 9.07
C LYS A 139 17.14 13.62 9.79
N ALA A 140 17.95 13.50 10.84
CA ALA A 140 18.41 14.60 11.68
C ALA A 140 19.52 15.43 11.01
N PHE A 141 20.50 14.79 10.38
CA PHE A 141 21.73 15.43 9.91
C PHE A 141 21.97 15.32 8.40
N LYS A 142 21.09 14.69 7.62
CA LYS A 142 21.21 14.57 6.16
C LYS A 142 22.50 13.86 5.69
N PHE A 143 23.01 12.92 6.49
CA PHE A 143 24.31 12.25 6.28
C PHE A 143 25.53 13.18 6.36
N GLU A 144 25.39 14.39 6.89
CA GLU A 144 26.52 15.21 7.26
C GLU A 144 27.21 14.65 8.52
N ASN A 145 28.49 14.95 8.67
CA ASN A 145 29.21 14.60 9.89
C ASN A 145 28.55 15.29 11.09
N PHE A 146 28.12 14.51 12.08
CA PHE A 146 27.58 15.03 13.33
C PHE A 146 28.66 15.01 14.42
N ASP A 147 28.53 15.92 15.40
CA ASP A 147 29.43 15.96 16.54
C ASP A 147 29.34 14.62 17.32
N PRO A 148 30.47 13.92 17.56
CA PRO A 148 30.48 12.66 18.29
C PRO A 148 29.78 12.69 19.66
N SER A 149 29.64 13.86 20.28
CA SER A 149 28.89 14.04 21.53
C SER A 149 27.40 13.68 21.44
N TYR A 150 26.79 13.69 20.24
CA TYR A 150 25.40 13.28 20.05
C TYR A 150 25.20 11.76 20.08
N LYS A 151 26.27 10.96 20.01
CA LYS A 151 26.20 9.50 19.85
C LYS A 151 25.33 8.83 20.93
N ASP A 152 25.50 9.22 22.19
CA ASP A 152 24.75 8.62 23.29
C ASP A 152 23.25 8.98 23.23
N VAL A 153 22.93 10.22 22.85
CA VAL A 153 21.55 10.68 22.69
C VAL A 153 20.87 9.99 21.50
N LEU A 154 21.58 9.78 20.39
CA LEU A 154 21.06 9.07 19.22
C LEU A 154 20.78 7.60 19.55
N ASN A 155 21.70 6.93 20.25
CA ASN A 155 21.49 5.55 20.69
C ASN A 155 20.30 5.43 21.65
N LEU A 156 20.13 6.38 22.57
CA LEU A 156 18.97 6.43 23.46
C LEU A 156 17.67 6.63 22.68
N ALA A 157 17.65 7.52 21.69
CA ALA A 157 16.51 7.75 20.82
C ALA A 157 16.15 6.50 19.99
N VAL A 158 17.15 5.81 19.41
CA VAL A 158 16.96 4.53 18.69
C VAL A 158 16.38 3.46 19.60
N THR A 159 16.91 3.34 20.81
CA THR A 159 16.40 2.40 21.83
C THR A 159 14.94 2.70 22.15
N TYR A 160 14.60 3.98 22.36
CA TYR A 160 13.24 4.40 22.66
C TYR A 160 12.28 4.12 21.49
N ALA A 161 12.69 4.39 20.25
CA ALA A 161 11.90 4.15 19.04
C ALA A 161 11.68 2.65 18.75
N SER A 162 12.47 1.75 19.37
CA SER A 162 12.30 0.29 19.28
C SER A 162 12.17 -0.22 17.85
N GLY A 163 13.01 0.29 16.94
CA GLY A 163 13.05 -0.14 15.54
C GLY A 163 11.86 0.32 14.67
N LEU A 164 10.94 1.14 15.20
CA LEU A 164 9.84 1.73 14.42
C LEU A 164 10.30 2.97 13.65
N PRO A 165 10.28 2.96 12.31
CA PRO A 165 10.76 4.09 11.49
C PRO A 165 10.02 5.42 11.67
N LEU A 166 8.76 5.38 12.13
CA LEU A 166 7.90 6.56 12.27
C LEU A 166 7.99 7.21 13.66
N ALA A 167 8.49 6.49 14.66
CA ALA A 167 8.51 6.92 16.06
C ALA A 167 9.48 8.08 16.31
#